data_AF-A0A7X6AQ58-F1
#
_entry.id   AF-A0A7X6AQ58-F1
#
_cell.length_a   1.000
_cell.length_b   1.000
_cell.length_c   1.000
_cell.angle_alpha   90.00
_cell.angle_beta   90.00
_cell.angle_gamma   90.00
#
_symmetry.space_group_name_H-M   'P 1'
#
loop_
_entity.id
_entity.type
_entity.pdbx_description
1 polymer ?
#
loop_
_entity_poly.entity_id
_entity_poly.type
_entity_poly.pdbx_seq_one_letter_code
_entity_poly.pdbx_strand_id
1 'polypeptide(L)'
;MRRPPFTPLPLRVLLGRIAREWETRHRIFDLPTGRFYQSDPAHDLSVEMGTRRPATPVGPAAGPHTQLAQNFVLAWLAGARVFECKTVQV
;
A
#
# COMPACT_ATOMS: atom_id res chain seq x y z
N MET A 1 29.72 9.71 2.27
CA MET A 1 28.72 10.74 1.92
C MET A 1 27.44 10.52 2.70
N ARG A 2 26.90 11.56 3.33
CA ARG A 2 25.62 11.50 4.04
C ARG A 2 24.49 11.49 3.01
N ARG A 3 23.55 10.54 3.10
CA ARG A 3 22.40 10.51 2.19
C ARG A 3 21.59 11.80 2.34
N PRO A 4 21.18 12.46 1.24
CA PRO A 4 20.26 13.59 1.30
C PRO A 4 18.97 13.19 2.05
N PRO A 5 18.35 14.11 2.79
CA PRO A 5 17.00 13.89 3.30
C PRO A 5 16.06 13.55 2.12
N PHE A 6 15.03 12.74 2.39
CA PHE A 6 14.05 12.28 1.39
C PHE A 6 14.61 11.42 0.25
N THR A 7 15.73 10.73 0.46
CA THR A 7 16.18 9.68 -0.48
C THR A 7 15.26 8.45 -0.38
N PRO A 8 14.61 8.00 -1.47
CA PRO A 8 13.79 6.79 -1.44
C PRO A 8 14.59 5.57 -0.99
N LEU A 9 13.94 4.66 -0.26
CA LEU A 9 14.54 3.36 0.04
C LEU A 9 14.70 2.56 -1.26
N PRO A 10 15.86 1.92 -1.51
CA PRO A 10 16.02 1.07 -2.68
C PRO A 10 14.98 -0.04 -2.70
N LEU A 11 14.42 -0.34 -3.88
CA LEU A 11 13.40 -1.38 -4.04
C LEU A 11 13.84 -2.72 -3.44
N ARG A 12 15.10 -3.13 -3.64
CA ARG A 12 15.65 -4.37 -3.07
C ARG A 12 15.53 -4.45 -1.54
N VAL A 13 15.65 -3.31 -0.86
CA VAL A 13 15.55 -3.24 0.61
C VAL A 13 14.10 -3.41 1.05
N LEU A 14 13.16 -2.78 0.32
CA LEU A 14 11.73 -2.93 0.57
C LEU A 14 11.28 -4.38 0.35
N LEU A 15 11.63 -4.97 -0.79
CA LEU A 15 11.28 -6.37 -1.11
C LEU A 15 11.92 -7.36 -0.14
N GLY A 16 13.20 -7.17 0.21
CA GLY A 16 13.88 -8.00 1.20
C GLY A 16 13.23 -7.92 2.58
N ARG A 17 12.72 -6.75 2.98
CA ARG A 17 11.95 -6.59 4.21
C ARG A 17 10.63 -7.36 4.14
N ILE A 18 9.89 -7.25 3.04
CA ILE A 18 8.63 -7.98 2.83
C ILE A 18 8.88 -9.49 2.94
N ALA A 19 9.86 -10.03 2.21
CA ALA A 19 10.18 -11.45 2.21
C ALA A 19 10.54 -11.94 3.61
N ARG A 20 11.45 -11.25 4.30
CA ARG A 20 11.87 -11.60 5.65
C ARG A 20 10.71 -11.58 6.65
N GLU A 21 9.87 -10.55 6.63
CA GLU A 21 8.72 -10.45 7.54
C GLU A 21 7.65 -11.52 7.25
N TRP A 22 7.46 -11.85 5.97
CA TRP A 22 6.58 -12.92 5.54
C TRP A 22 7.03 -14.28 6.09
N GLU A 23 8.29 -14.64 5.85
CA GLU A 23 8.88 -15.94 6.25
C GLU A 23 8.97 -16.11 7.76
N THR A 24 9.25 -15.04 8.50
CA THR A 24 9.55 -15.15 9.95
C THR A 24 8.35 -14.87 10.85
N ARG A 25 7.38 -14.08 10.39
CA ARG A 25 6.32 -13.52 11.25
C ARG A 25 4.94 -13.40 10.59
N HIS A 26 4.78 -13.86 9.35
CA HIS A 26 3.52 -13.77 8.59
C HIS A 26 2.89 -12.37 8.64
N ARG A 27 3.70 -11.35 8.32
CA ARG A 27 3.28 -9.94 8.27
C ARG A 27 4.01 -9.19 7.16
N ILE A 28 3.47 -8.04 6.76
CA ILE A 28 4.10 -7.16 5.76
C ILE A 28 4.13 -5.73 6.31
N PHE A 29 5.32 -5.13 6.40
CA PHE A 29 5.55 -3.83 7.05
C PHE A 29 4.86 -3.74 8.41
N ASP A 30 5.05 -4.78 9.22
CA ASP A 30 4.46 -4.96 10.55
C ASP A 30 2.93 -5.11 10.61
N LEU A 31 2.22 -5.12 9.48
CA LEU A 31 0.79 -5.46 9.43
C LEU A 31 0.60 -6.98 9.46
N PRO A 32 0.01 -7.56 10.54
CA PRO A 32 -0.25 -8.99 10.61
C PRO A 32 -1.22 -9.44 9.50
N THR A 33 -0.98 -10.61 8.92
CA THR A 33 -1.84 -11.22 7.88
C THR A 33 -3.31 -11.32 8.28
N GLY A 34 -3.61 -11.59 9.56
CA GLY A 34 -4.99 -11.61 10.06
C GLY A 34 -5.73 -10.26 10.02
N ARG A 35 -5.03 -9.15 9.69
CA ARG A 35 -5.63 -7.84 9.45
C ARG A 35 -5.70 -7.46 7.97
N PHE A 36 -5.30 -8.36 7.07
CA PHE A 36 -5.46 -8.11 5.64
C PHE A 36 -6.94 -8.13 5.30
N TYR A 37 -7.36 -7.16 4.53
CA TYR A 37 -8.74 -7.07 4.06
C TYR A 37 -9.08 -8.30 3.22
N GLN A 38 -10.17 -8.96 3.59
CA GLN A 38 -10.78 -10.04 2.83
C GLN A 38 -12.10 -9.52 2.27
N SER A 39 -12.28 -9.60 0.96
CA SER A 39 -13.57 -9.27 0.34
C SER A 39 -14.61 -10.30 0.76
N ASP A 40 -15.79 -9.84 1.15
CA ASP A 40 -16.93 -10.70 1.38
C ASP A 40 -17.70 -10.88 0.05
N PRO A 41 -17.81 -12.10 -0.50
CA PRO A 41 -18.56 -12.34 -1.73
C PRO A 41 -20.05 -11.96 -1.64
N ALA A 42 -20.62 -11.87 -0.44
CA ALA A 42 -22.00 -11.43 -0.23
C ALA A 42 -22.19 -9.91 -0.40
N HIS A 43 -21.10 -9.13 -0.37
CA HIS A 43 -21.15 -7.66 -0.43
C HIS A 43 -20.26 -7.13 -1.56
N ASP A 44 -20.88 -6.69 -2.65
CA ASP A 44 -20.17 -6.00 -3.73
C ASP A 44 -19.90 -4.53 -3.34
N LEU A 45 -18.65 -4.25 -2.98
CA LEU A 45 -18.17 -2.89 -2.68
C LEU A 45 -17.53 -2.19 -3.88
N SER A 46 -17.60 -2.79 -5.07
CA SER A 46 -16.99 -2.20 -6.24
C SER A 46 -17.70 -0.93 -6.69
N VAL A 47 -16.95 -0.03 -7.31
CA VAL A 47 -17.48 1.22 -7.88
C VAL A 47 -17.00 1.39 -9.30
N GLU A 48 -17.76 2.12 -10.12
CA GLU A 48 -17.33 2.55 -11.44
C GLU A 48 -16.56 3.87 -11.32
N MET A 49 -15.34 3.90 -11.82
CA MET A 49 -14.47 5.08 -11.82
C MET A 49 -13.83 5.25 -13.21
N GLY A 50 -14.51 6.03 -14.05
CA GLY A 50 -14.17 6.17 -15.47
C GLY A 50 -14.39 4.85 -16.22
N THR A 51 -13.32 4.30 -16.80
CA THR A 51 -13.35 3.00 -17.51
C THR A 51 -12.88 1.83 -16.64
N ARG A 52 -12.73 2.05 -15.32
CA ARG A 52 -12.21 1.07 -14.37
C ARG A 52 -13.26 0.79 -13.30
N ARG A 53 -13.22 -0.45 -12.79
CA ARG A 53 -14.08 -0.89 -11.68
C ARG A 53 -13.25 -1.35 -10.47
N PRO A 54 -12.77 -0.43 -9.60
CA PRO A 54 -12.10 -0.79 -8.35
C PRO A 54 -12.99 -1.69 -7.48
N ALA A 55 -12.39 -2.70 -6.82
CA ALA A 55 -13.14 -3.64 -5.98
C ALA A 55 -13.64 -3.05 -4.65
N THR A 56 -13.15 -1.87 -4.26
CA THR A 56 -13.60 -1.12 -3.08
C THR A 56 -13.60 0.37 -3.41
N PRO A 57 -14.43 1.20 -2.75
CA PRO A 57 -14.55 2.62 -3.04
C PRO A 57 -13.53 3.48 -2.29
N VAL A 58 -12.57 2.84 -1.60
CA VAL A 58 -11.71 3.51 -0.61
C VAL A 58 -10.25 3.51 -1.03
N GLY A 59 -9.55 4.53 -0.56
CA GLY A 59 -8.11 4.56 -0.47
C GLY A 59 -7.59 5.97 -0.20
N PRO A 60 -6.25 6.12 -0.08
CA PRO A 60 -5.67 7.34 0.44
C PRO A 60 -5.70 8.48 -0.58
N ALA A 61 -6.07 9.67 -0.09
CA ALA A 61 -5.92 10.93 -0.80
C ALA A 61 -4.44 11.35 -0.88
N ALA A 62 -4.11 12.23 -1.84
CA ALA A 62 -2.76 12.70 -2.06
C ALA A 62 -2.22 13.43 -0.82
N GLY A 63 -1.20 12.85 -0.17
CA GLY A 63 -0.70 13.37 1.10
C GLY A 63 0.37 12.49 1.74
N PRO A 64 0.57 12.60 3.08
CA PRO A 64 1.54 11.80 3.83
C PRO A 64 1.32 10.28 3.67
N HIS A 65 0.06 9.84 3.54
CA HIS A 65 -0.29 8.43 3.34
C HIS A 65 0.11 7.88 1.96
N THR A 66 0.47 8.73 1.01
CA THR A 66 0.94 8.34 -0.33
C THR A 66 2.39 8.80 -0.59
N GLN A 67 3.15 9.10 0.47
CA GLN A 67 4.53 9.55 0.35
C GLN A 67 5.54 8.40 0.32
N LEU A 68 5.24 7.29 1.02
CA LEU A 68 6.12 6.13 1.15
C LEU A 68 5.53 4.92 0.42
N ALA A 69 6.36 4.17 -0.31
CA ALA A 69 5.96 2.94 -1.00
C ALA A 69 5.30 1.92 -0.05
N GLN A 70 5.77 1.86 1.19
CA GLN A 70 5.20 0.98 2.23
C GLN A 70 3.74 1.31 2.52
N ASN A 71 3.37 2.60 2.51
CA ASN A 71 2.00 3.01 2.77
C ASN A 71 1.05 2.58 1.65
N PHE A 72 1.50 2.58 0.39
CA PHE A 72 0.72 2.03 -0.72
C PHE A 72 0.45 0.54 -0.52
N VAL A 73 1.49 -0.23 -0.17
CA VAL A 73 1.36 -1.67 0.09
C VAL A 73 0.41 -1.92 1.26
N LEU A 74 0.60 -1.21 2.39
CA LEU A 74 -0.25 -1.35 3.57
C LEU A 74 -1.70 -0.97 3.30
N ALA A 75 -1.94 0.14 2.60
CA ALA A 75 -3.29 0.54 2.22
C ALA A 75 -3.94 -0.49 1.28
N TRP A 76 -3.21 -1.03 0.31
CA TRP A 76 -3.74 -2.06 -0.59
C TRP A 76 -4.09 -3.36 0.15
N LEU A 77 -3.22 -3.79 1.07
CA LEU A 77 -3.46 -4.95 1.95
C LEU A 77 -4.64 -4.71 2.90
N ALA A 78 -4.86 -3.46 3.32
CA ALA A 78 -6.02 -3.04 4.11
C ALA A 78 -7.28 -2.80 3.26
N GLY A 79 -7.25 -3.09 1.96
CA GLY A 79 -8.42 -3.08 1.09
C GLY A 79 -8.56 -1.86 0.18
N ALA A 80 -7.62 -0.91 0.19
CA ALA A 80 -7.67 0.23 -0.72
C ALA A 80 -7.49 -0.18 -2.19
N ARG A 81 -8.29 0.43 -3.08
CA ARG A 81 -8.21 0.20 -4.54
C ARG A 81 -8.15 1.49 -5.36
N VAL A 82 -8.37 2.64 -4.72
CA VAL A 82 -8.23 3.97 -5.32
C VAL A 82 -7.07 4.71 -4.63
N PHE A 83 -6.16 5.29 -5.39
CA PHE A 83 -4.99 5.97 -4.83
C PHE A 83 -4.78 7.29 -5.53
N GLU A 84 -4.80 8.39 -4.77
CA GLU A 84 -4.36 9.68 -5.26
C GLU A 84 -2.90 9.88 -4.86
N CYS A 85 -1.99 9.87 -5.84
CA CYS A 85 -0.57 9.91 -5.53
C CYS A 85 -0.12 11.30 -5.06
N LYS A 86 0.67 11.33 -3.98
CA LYS A 86 1.40 12.55 -3.61
C LYS A 86 2.33 12.95 -4.75
N THR A 87 2.28 14.22 -5.11
CA THR A 87 3.22 14.81 -6.07
C THR A 87 4.65 14.75 -5.53
N VAL A 88 5.56 14.21 -6.34
CA VAL A 88 7.01 14.22 -6.10
C VAL A 88 7.58 15.41 -6.86
N GLN A 89 8.31 16.28 -6.15
CA GLN A 89 9.07 17.37 -6.76
C GLN A 89 10.53 16.91 -6.86
N VAL A 90 11.12 17.08 -8.03
CA VAL A 90 12.53 16.76 -8.33
C VAL A 90 13.28 18.03 -8.68
#